data_AF-A0A9W8MRU6-F1
#
_entry.id   AF-A0A9W8MRU6-F1
#
_cell.length_a   1.000
_cell.length_b   1.000
_cell.length_c   1.000
_cell.angle_alpha   90.00
_cell.angle_beta   90.00
_cell.angle_gamma   90.00
#
_symmetry.space_group_name_H-M   'P 1'
#
loop_
_entity.id
_entity.type
_entity.pdbx_description
1 polymer ?
#
loop_
_entity_poly.entity_id
_entity_poly.type
_entity_poly.pdbx_seq_one_letter_code
_entity_poly.pdbx_strand_id
1 'polypeptide(L)'
;MFTWNKIVSSGGRIIFMRVRATKREHQDLLERYPLHQRCYNAFENEWDFFEGFGGEDDAEKEEYAGYMHSDSEDEEIEFSEGLWDEDDPSHEPAFSPASPEPTPTLADELELLPATPEVAPVVEHTWQFSDDIFKRMTLTYGFCPPAGPVPAVPPLQAWDQVKGILGFMPETQLPWSDNEKRCAAGFIQQLLQGLNGLPASLDDLNDLSPSALTTAFNFSIIQCPLRNLYILDTPQSPSCSWSLGLESAASLLYVCRLLIANSTHTILTVAHHLVKNNIPFRTLLLRQSLNPRRLDKPFAPRSYRRNDHVFDSKDFESAMMEARERLVRPFGRAAFLRGGILGRIAQELGSMEAVLDGPSLEVTEHESGHFFASAHPGSFYWDDELSEDDVACLCGTYRMYTGRGEQTKVVSWFPYPEDWEGSGHDWMVWTERDEWWFKTHLTLIWNPGQQKTRTPMTRQEWRAAVRGVGRSRKVVRMNNERAERYVDAKVPVP
;
A
#
# COMPACT_ATOMS: atom_id res chain seq x y z
N MET A 1 9.89 -19.85 -22.27
CA MET A 1 8.54 -20.40 -22.06
C MET A 1 8.42 -20.80 -20.60
N PHE A 2 7.26 -20.64 -19.99
CA PHE A 2 7.02 -20.90 -18.58
C PHE A 2 5.73 -21.69 -18.38
N THR A 3 5.72 -22.61 -17.42
CA THR A 3 4.51 -23.30 -16.99
C THR A 3 4.12 -22.87 -15.58
N TRP A 4 2.83 -22.83 -15.30
CA TRP A 4 2.32 -22.53 -13.97
C TRP A 4 1.92 -23.82 -13.24
N ASN A 5 2.70 -24.17 -12.21
CA ASN A 5 2.49 -25.38 -11.44
C ASN A 5 1.68 -25.06 -10.18
N LYS A 6 0.60 -25.83 -9.97
CA LYS A 6 -0.20 -25.78 -8.74
C LYS A 6 0.57 -26.45 -7.60
N ILE A 7 0.88 -25.70 -6.54
CA ILE A 7 1.51 -26.23 -5.34
C ILE A 7 0.63 -25.93 -4.11
N VAL A 8 0.68 -26.81 -3.12
CA VAL A 8 -0.05 -26.64 -1.85
C VAL A 8 0.93 -26.18 -0.80
N SER A 9 0.74 -24.97 -0.29
CA SER A 9 1.54 -24.41 0.81
C SER A 9 1.42 -25.25 2.08
N SER A 10 2.37 -25.11 3.00
CA SER A 10 2.35 -25.76 4.32
C SER A 10 1.11 -25.42 5.17
N GLY A 11 0.40 -24.33 4.84
CA GLY A 11 -0.87 -23.93 5.43
C GLY A 11 -2.13 -24.40 4.68
N GLY A 12 -2.00 -25.31 3.71
CA GLY A 12 -3.12 -25.89 2.96
C GLY A 12 -3.70 -24.99 1.85
N ARG A 13 -3.13 -23.81 1.61
CA ARG A 13 -3.54 -22.93 0.49
C ARG A 13 -2.90 -23.39 -0.81
N ILE A 14 -3.68 -23.38 -1.88
CA ILE A 14 -3.20 -23.54 -3.25
C ILE A 14 -2.52 -22.25 -3.68
N ILE A 15 -1.28 -22.34 -4.14
CA ILE A 15 -0.54 -21.23 -4.77
C ILE A 15 0.02 -21.74 -6.11
N PHE A 16 0.23 -20.83 -7.06
CA PHE A 16 0.75 -21.18 -8.39
C PHE A 16 2.18 -20.67 -8.53
N MET A 17 3.08 -21.54 -8.96
CA MET A 17 4.50 -21.23 -9.12
C MET A 17 4.84 -21.21 -10.61
N ARG A 18 5.37 -20.09 -11.09
CA ARG A 18 5.85 -19.93 -12.46
C ARG A 18 7.22 -20.60 -12.60
N VAL A 19 7.32 -21.61 -13.46
CA VAL A 19 8.55 -22.40 -13.66
C VAL A 19 9.04 -22.25 -15.09
N ARG A 20 10.33 -21.94 -15.27
CA ARG A 20 10.94 -21.83 -16.60
C ARG A 20 11.05 -23.21 -17.23
N ALA A 21 10.47 -23.37 -18.41
CA ALA A 21 10.62 -24.57 -19.23
C ALA A 21 11.98 -24.60 -19.91
N THR A 22 12.52 -25.78 -20.12
CA THR A 22 13.78 -25.98 -20.85
C THR A 22 13.55 -25.89 -22.35
N LYS A 23 14.60 -25.58 -23.13
CA LYS A 23 14.52 -25.49 -24.60
C LYS A 23 13.97 -26.76 -25.27
N ARG A 24 14.20 -27.93 -24.66
CA ARG A 24 13.71 -29.21 -25.18
C ARG A 24 12.20 -29.37 -25.01
N GLU A 25 11.63 -28.76 -23.97
CA GLU A 25 10.20 -28.85 -23.64
C GLU A 25 9.35 -27.81 -24.41
N HIS A 26 9.98 -26.84 -25.09
CA HIS A 26 9.24 -25.77 -25.77
C HIS A 26 8.26 -26.28 -26.82
N GLN A 27 8.67 -27.27 -27.61
CA GLN A 27 7.82 -27.85 -28.65
C GLN A 27 6.69 -28.69 -28.01
N ASP A 28 7.03 -29.50 -27.02
CA ASP A 28 6.07 -30.30 -26.26
C ASP A 28 5.01 -29.44 -25.56
N LEU A 29 5.36 -28.25 -25.07
CA LEU A 29 4.41 -27.32 -24.43
C LEU A 29 3.44 -26.69 -25.43
N LEU A 30 3.94 -26.32 -26.61
CA LEU A 30 3.11 -25.81 -27.70
C LEU A 30 2.19 -26.89 -28.29
N GLU A 31 2.49 -28.18 -28.12
CA GLU A 31 1.59 -29.27 -28.52
C GLU A 31 0.61 -29.64 -27.41
N ARG A 32 1.05 -29.55 -26.14
CA ARG A 32 0.28 -29.99 -24.97
C ARG A 32 -0.86 -29.07 -24.58
N TYR A 33 -0.66 -27.76 -24.65
CA TYR A 33 -1.65 -26.77 -24.19
C TYR A 33 -2.38 -26.20 -25.40
N PRO A 34 -3.73 -26.17 -25.48
CA PRO A 34 -4.47 -25.49 -26.55
C PRO A 34 -4.26 -23.97 -26.54
N LEU A 35 -4.68 -23.23 -27.58
CA LEU A 35 -4.38 -21.81 -27.73
C LEU A 35 -4.95 -20.96 -26.59
N HIS A 36 -6.17 -21.25 -26.15
CA HIS A 36 -6.79 -20.59 -24.99
C HIS A 36 -6.03 -20.79 -23.67
N GLN A 37 -5.17 -21.81 -23.59
CA GLN A 37 -4.32 -22.09 -22.42
C GLN A 37 -2.91 -21.48 -22.51
N ARG A 38 -2.67 -20.62 -23.51
CA ARG A 38 -1.38 -19.95 -23.75
C ARG A 38 -1.57 -18.44 -23.66
N CYS A 39 -0.67 -17.77 -22.96
CA CYS A 39 -0.62 -16.32 -22.92
C CYS A 39 0.77 -15.85 -23.35
N TYR A 40 0.83 -14.94 -24.33
CA TYR A 40 2.08 -14.32 -24.75
C TYR A 40 2.24 -12.95 -24.10
N ASN A 41 3.33 -12.77 -23.34
CA ASN A 41 3.73 -11.50 -22.78
C ASN A 41 4.69 -10.80 -23.73
N ALA A 42 4.19 -9.80 -24.48
CA ALA A 42 4.98 -9.05 -25.44
C ALA A 42 6.07 -8.17 -24.80
N PHE A 43 5.91 -7.75 -23.53
CA PHE A 43 6.89 -6.89 -22.85
C PHE A 43 8.17 -7.65 -22.48
N GLU A 44 8.02 -8.89 -22.04
CA GLU A 44 9.16 -9.76 -21.67
C GLU A 44 9.58 -10.69 -22.82
N ASN A 45 8.79 -10.74 -23.90
CA ASN A 45 8.96 -11.68 -25.01
C ASN A 45 8.94 -13.14 -24.53
N GLU A 46 8.00 -13.46 -23.64
CA GLU A 46 7.87 -14.77 -23.01
C GLU A 46 6.46 -15.36 -23.22
N TRP A 47 6.38 -16.68 -23.32
CA TRP A 47 5.12 -17.43 -23.36
C TRP A 47 4.87 -18.13 -22.03
N ASP A 48 3.64 -18.03 -21.53
CA ASP A 48 3.13 -18.67 -20.32
C ASP A 48 2.05 -19.69 -20.68
N PHE A 49 2.14 -20.87 -20.05
CA PHE A 49 1.25 -22.01 -20.28
C PHE A 49 0.59 -22.43 -18.96
N PHE A 50 -0.74 -22.49 -18.92
CA PHE A 50 -1.48 -22.84 -17.71
C PHE A 50 -2.83 -23.47 -18.01
N GLU A 51 -3.16 -24.58 -17.33
CA GLU A 51 -4.44 -25.29 -17.51
C GLU A 51 -5.65 -24.45 -17.09
N GLY A 52 -5.46 -23.44 -16.23
CA GLY A 52 -6.52 -22.53 -15.79
C GLY A 52 -6.68 -21.27 -16.64
N PHE A 53 -5.98 -21.16 -17.77
CA PHE A 53 -6.24 -20.12 -18.76
C PHE A 53 -7.38 -20.54 -19.70
N GLY A 54 -8.31 -19.61 -19.99
CA GLY A 54 -9.54 -19.88 -20.72
C GLY A 54 -10.61 -20.58 -19.88
N GLY A 55 -11.88 -20.21 -20.05
CA GLY A 55 -13.01 -20.91 -19.42
C GLY A 55 -13.41 -22.16 -20.19
N GLU A 56 -14.21 -23.06 -19.60
CA GLU A 56 -14.78 -24.22 -20.32
C GLU A 56 -15.56 -23.80 -21.57
N ASP A 57 -16.12 -22.58 -21.58
CA ASP A 57 -16.84 -21.97 -22.70
C ASP A 57 -15.93 -21.57 -23.89
N ASP A 58 -14.61 -21.44 -23.69
CA ASP A 58 -13.67 -21.05 -24.75
C ASP A 58 -13.18 -22.24 -25.58
N ALA A 59 -13.33 -23.47 -25.07
CA ALA A 59 -12.97 -24.69 -25.79
C ALA A 59 -13.91 -24.95 -27.00
N GLU A 60 -15.19 -24.57 -26.90
CA GLU A 60 -16.17 -24.75 -27.99
C GLU A 60 -15.93 -23.79 -29.18
N LYS A 61 -15.22 -22.67 -28.97
CA LYS A 61 -14.88 -21.73 -30.05
C LYS A 61 -13.70 -22.19 -30.91
N GLU A 62 -12.81 -23.03 -30.38
CA GLU A 62 -11.66 -23.54 -31.14
C GLU A 62 -12.07 -24.56 -32.22
N GLU A 63 -13.14 -25.34 -32.01
CA GLU A 63 -13.63 -26.32 -33.01
C GLU A 63 -14.18 -25.64 -34.28
N TYR A 64 -14.63 -24.39 -34.18
CA TYR A 64 -15.18 -23.64 -35.32
C TYR A 64 -14.11 -22.88 -36.15
N ALA A 65 -12.93 -22.62 -35.58
CA ALA A 65 -11.85 -21.88 -36.26
C ALA A 65 -10.97 -22.77 -37.17
N GLY A 66 -11.00 -24.09 -36.99
CA GLY A 66 -10.18 -25.06 -37.74
C GLY A 66 -10.63 -25.36 -39.17
N TYR A 67 -11.76 -24.82 -39.64
CA TYR A 67 -12.37 -25.16 -40.94
C TYR A 67 -12.22 -24.09 -42.05
N MET A 68 -11.46 -23.01 -41.83
CA MET A 68 -11.33 -21.90 -42.80
C MET A 68 -9.97 -21.80 -43.50
N HIS A 69 -9.16 -22.86 -43.53
CA HIS A 69 -7.96 -22.90 -44.37
C HIS A 69 -7.81 -24.24 -45.10
N SER A 70 -8.49 -24.34 -46.25
CA SER A 70 -8.08 -25.23 -47.33
C SER A 70 -8.42 -24.57 -48.67
N ASP A 71 -7.45 -24.64 -49.58
CA ASP A 71 -7.54 -24.47 -51.04
C ASP A 71 -7.40 -23.04 -51.59
N SER A 72 -6.15 -22.66 -51.82
CA SER A 72 -5.73 -22.23 -53.16
C SER A 72 -4.23 -22.49 -53.34
N GLU A 73 -3.92 -23.58 -54.03
CA GLU A 73 -2.61 -23.88 -54.59
C GLU A 73 -2.30 -22.96 -55.78
N ASP A 74 -0.99 -22.73 -55.94
CA ASP A 74 -0.25 -22.42 -57.17
C ASP A 74 -0.43 -21.07 -57.88
N GLU A 75 0.58 -20.21 -57.72
CA GLU A 75 1.36 -19.73 -58.87
C GLU A 75 2.77 -19.27 -58.43
N GLU A 76 3.78 -19.99 -58.92
CA GLU A 76 5.20 -19.66 -58.86
C GLU A 76 5.48 -18.41 -59.70
N ILE A 77 6.12 -17.37 -59.14
CA ILE A 77 6.79 -16.34 -59.94
C ILE A 77 8.19 -16.06 -59.39
N GLU A 78 9.16 -16.31 -60.26
CA GLU A 78 10.60 -16.09 -60.12
C GLU A 78 10.97 -14.64 -59.79
N PHE A 79 11.92 -14.50 -58.86
CA PHE A 79 12.69 -13.29 -58.65
C PHE A 79 13.56 -13.00 -59.88
N SER A 80 13.35 -11.86 -60.55
CA SER A 80 14.37 -11.25 -61.39
C SER A 80 14.52 -9.76 -61.07
N GLU A 81 15.78 -9.35 -60.92
CA GLU A 81 16.24 -8.00 -60.65
C GLU A 81 16.00 -7.07 -61.86
N GLY A 82 15.69 -5.79 -61.62
CA GLY A 82 16.04 -4.75 -62.58
C GLY A 82 15.23 -3.45 -62.58
N LEU A 83 15.91 -2.38 -62.16
CA LEU A 83 15.96 -1.03 -62.78
C LEU A 83 14.70 -0.14 -62.91
N TRP A 84 14.70 0.91 -62.08
CA TRP A 84 14.56 2.35 -62.35
C TRP A 84 13.75 2.86 -63.57
N ASP A 85 12.73 3.65 -63.22
CA ASP A 85 12.18 4.90 -63.81
C ASP A 85 12.69 5.39 -65.18
N GLU A 86 11.74 5.72 -66.08
CA GLU A 86 11.66 7.00 -66.81
C GLU A 86 10.36 7.10 -67.69
N ASP A 87 9.57 8.15 -67.42
CA ASP A 87 8.87 9.10 -68.32
C ASP A 87 7.78 8.75 -69.39
N ASP A 88 6.62 9.41 -69.17
CA ASP A 88 5.76 10.20 -70.12
C ASP A 88 4.56 9.51 -70.88
N PRO A 89 3.59 10.25 -71.50
CA PRO A 89 2.27 10.51 -70.92
C PRO A 89 1.09 10.22 -71.91
N SER A 90 -0.14 10.50 -71.46
CA SER A 90 -1.36 10.79 -72.25
C SER A 90 -2.12 9.64 -72.93
N HIS A 91 -3.26 9.26 -72.35
CA HIS A 91 -4.59 9.34 -73.00
C HIS A 91 -5.70 8.85 -72.05
N GLU A 92 -6.63 9.74 -71.68
CA GLU A 92 -7.94 9.35 -71.12
C GLU A 92 -8.86 8.77 -72.21
N PRO A 93 -9.84 7.93 -71.84
CA PRO A 93 -11.18 8.50 -71.70
C PRO A 93 -11.96 8.03 -70.46
N ALA A 94 -12.76 8.97 -69.97
CA ALA A 94 -13.74 8.89 -68.89
C ALA A 94 -14.58 7.60 -68.85
N PHE A 95 -14.55 6.94 -67.69
CA PHE A 95 -15.64 6.11 -67.18
C PHE A 95 -16.10 6.67 -65.84
N SER A 96 -17.36 7.05 -65.75
CA SER A 96 -18.02 7.45 -64.51
C SER A 96 -18.02 6.29 -63.51
N PRO A 97 -17.49 6.46 -62.28
CA PRO A 97 -17.77 5.53 -61.21
C PRO A 97 -19.15 5.83 -60.62
N ALA A 98 -20.01 4.82 -60.61
CA ALA A 98 -21.21 4.82 -59.78
C ALA A 98 -20.82 5.03 -58.31
N SER A 99 -21.63 5.79 -57.58
CA SER A 99 -21.46 6.02 -56.14
C SER A 99 -21.27 4.69 -55.39
N PRO A 100 -20.21 4.55 -54.57
CA PRO A 100 -20.13 3.42 -53.66
C PRO A 100 -21.24 3.53 -52.62
N GLU A 101 -21.96 2.43 -52.41
CA GLU A 101 -22.88 2.27 -51.29
C GLU A 101 -22.15 2.54 -49.96
N PRO A 102 -22.80 3.18 -48.98
CA PRO A 102 -22.16 3.53 -47.73
C PRO A 102 -21.75 2.25 -46.99
N THR A 103 -20.45 2.15 -46.74
CA THR A 103 -19.88 1.20 -45.78
C THR A 103 -20.47 1.50 -44.39
N PRO A 104 -20.97 0.51 -43.65
CA PRO A 104 -21.54 0.75 -42.32
C PRO A 104 -20.46 1.37 -41.42
N THR A 105 -20.81 2.49 -40.79
CA THR A 105 -19.97 3.17 -39.82
C THR A 105 -19.81 2.33 -38.56
N LEU A 106 -18.67 2.46 -37.88
CA LEU A 106 -18.32 1.89 -36.57
C LEU A 106 -19.33 2.21 -35.43
N ALA A 107 -20.42 2.91 -35.74
CA ALA A 107 -21.56 3.16 -34.87
C ALA A 107 -22.58 2.00 -34.86
N ASP A 108 -22.61 1.15 -35.89
CA ASP A 108 -23.59 0.05 -36.01
C ASP A 108 -23.13 -1.26 -35.34
N GLU A 109 -21.83 -1.40 -35.01
CA GLU A 109 -21.29 -2.54 -34.26
C GLU A 109 -21.38 -2.39 -32.73
N LEU A 110 -21.87 -1.25 -32.24
CA LEU A 110 -22.06 -0.97 -30.81
C LEU A 110 -23.48 -1.28 -30.30
N GLU A 111 -24.41 -1.71 -31.16
CA GLU A 111 -25.82 -1.95 -30.82
C GLU A 111 -26.18 -3.40 -30.42
N LEU A 112 -25.19 -4.31 -30.29
CA LEU A 112 -25.41 -5.70 -29.86
C LEU A 112 -24.85 -6.03 -28.45
N LEU A 113 -24.63 -5.02 -27.61
CA LEU A 113 -24.38 -5.25 -26.19
C LEU A 113 -25.71 -5.48 -25.45
N PRO A 114 -25.82 -6.54 -24.62
CA PRO A 114 -27.03 -6.80 -23.84
C PRO A 114 -27.35 -5.59 -22.95
N ALA A 115 -28.64 -5.31 -22.85
CA ALA A 115 -29.23 -4.18 -22.14
C ALA A 115 -28.51 -3.86 -20.83
N THR A 116 -28.27 -2.55 -20.65
CA THR A 116 -27.86 -1.88 -19.40
C THR A 116 -28.09 -2.74 -18.16
N PRO A 117 -27.06 -3.05 -17.36
CA PRO A 117 -27.33 -3.51 -16.00
C PRO A 117 -28.10 -2.39 -15.31
N GLU A 118 -29.33 -2.72 -14.94
CA GLU A 118 -30.19 -1.98 -14.05
C GLU A 118 -29.32 -1.27 -13.00
N VAL A 119 -29.46 0.05 -12.87
CA VAL A 119 -28.71 0.85 -11.89
C VAL A 119 -28.87 0.17 -10.54
N ALA A 120 -27.81 -0.55 -10.13
CA ALA A 120 -27.81 -1.21 -8.85
C ALA A 120 -28.10 -0.14 -7.80
N PRO A 121 -29.06 -0.36 -6.89
CA PRO A 121 -29.35 0.61 -5.84
C PRO A 121 -28.04 0.95 -5.14
N VAL A 122 -27.84 2.24 -4.86
CA VAL A 122 -26.70 2.76 -4.10
C VAL A 122 -26.51 1.85 -2.90
N VAL A 123 -25.51 0.98 -2.97
CA VAL A 123 -25.15 0.12 -1.87
C VAL A 123 -24.74 1.08 -0.77
N GLU A 124 -25.54 1.21 0.28
CA GLU A 124 -25.09 1.78 1.54
C GLU A 124 -23.87 0.95 1.94
N HIS A 125 -22.69 1.48 1.64
CA HIS A 125 -21.44 0.88 2.05
C HIS A 125 -21.43 0.91 3.58
N THR A 126 -21.88 -0.18 4.19
CA THR A 126 -21.69 -0.44 5.61
C THR A 126 -20.22 -0.77 5.78
N TRP A 127 -19.42 0.27 5.96
CA TRP A 127 -17.97 0.17 6.13
C TRP A 127 -17.67 -0.64 7.41
N GLN A 128 -17.45 -1.94 7.28
CA GLN A 128 -17.08 -2.81 8.41
C GLN A 128 -15.57 -2.70 8.69
N PHE A 129 -15.10 -1.51 9.05
CA PHE A 129 -13.84 -1.36 9.77
C PHE A 129 -14.12 -1.62 11.26
N SER A 130 -14.28 -2.89 11.62
CA SER A 130 -14.46 -3.28 13.02
C SER A 130 -13.10 -3.45 13.67
N ASP A 131 -12.59 -2.37 14.25
CA ASP A 131 -11.43 -2.44 15.13
C ASP A 131 -11.90 -2.41 16.58
N ASP A 132 -11.31 -3.29 17.40
CA ASP A 132 -11.64 -3.38 18.81
C ASP A 132 -10.93 -2.23 19.55
N ILE A 133 -11.69 -1.24 20.01
CA ILE A 133 -11.15 -0.12 20.79
C ILE A 133 -10.36 -0.61 22.01
N PHE A 134 -10.68 -1.80 22.54
CA PHE A 134 -9.96 -2.38 23.67
C PHE A 134 -8.57 -2.78 23.27
N LYS A 135 -8.48 -3.61 22.24
CA LYS A 135 -7.21 -3.96 21.62
C LYS A 135 -6.41 -2.71 21.23
N ARG A 136 -7.06 -1.67 20.70
CA ARG A 136 -6.44 -0.39 20.36
C ARG A 136 -5.84 0.30 21.58
N MET A 137 -6.62 0.47 22.64
CA MET A 137 -6.19 1.11 23.89
C MET A 137 -5.06 0.34 24.57
N THR A 138 -5.17 -0.98 24.63
CA THR A 138 -4.16 -1.85 25.22
C THR A 138 -2.87 -1.84 24.41
N LEU A 139 -2.92 -2.14 23.11
CA LEU A 139 -1.68 -2.25 22.30
C LEU A 139 -1.01 -0.89 22.05
N THR A 140 -1.78 0.15 21.75
CA THR A 140 -1.22 1.46 21.38
C THR A 140 -0.85 2.29 22.60
N TYR A 141 -1.69 2.24 23.63
CA TYR A 141 -1.59 3.11 24.80
C TYR A 141 -1.40 2.33 26.11
N GLY A 142 -1.15 1.02 26.12
CA GLY A 142 -0.86 0.32 27.37
C GLY A 142 -1.95 0.39 28.43
N PHE A 143 -3.20 0.64 28.02
CA PHE A 143 -4.32 0.69 28.94
C PHE A 143 -4.57 -0.70 29.51
N CYS A 144 -4.57 -0.81 30.84
CA CYS A 144 -4.96 -2.03 31.53
C CYS A 144 -6.43 -1.93 31.95
N PRO A 145 -7.32 -2.82 31.50
CA PRO A 145 -8.68 -2.85 32.01
C PRO A 145 -8.65 -3.17 33.51
N PRO A 146 -9.52 -2.55 34.30
CA PRO A 146 -9.55 -2.82 35.72
C PRO A 146 -10.15 -4.21 36.01
N ALA A 147 -9.48 -5.00 36.83
CA ALA A 147 -9.99 -6.30 37.31
C ALA A 147 -11.15 -6.15 38.34
N GLY A 148 -11.51 -4.93 38.74
CA GLY A 148 -12.55 -4.62 39.72
C GLY A 148 -13.02 -3.16 39.66
N PRO A 149 -13.88 -2.71 40.60
CA PRO A 149 -14.33 -1.33 40.64
C PRO A 149 -13.17 -0.37 40.96
N VAL A 150 -12.93 0.61 40.10
CA VAL A 150 -11.90 1.64 40.27
C VAL A 150 -12.46 2.82 41.08
N PRO A 151 -11.68 3.46 41.97
CA PRO A 151 -12.11 4.66 42.69
C PRO A 151 -12.54 5.80 41.76
N ALA A 152 -13.40 6.68 42.28
CA ALA A 152 -14.14 7.70 41.53
C ALA A 152 -13.25 8.50 40.55
N VAL A 153 -13.50 8.30 39.26
CA VAL A 153 -12.88 9.06 38.17
C VAL A 153 -13.55 10.45 38.07
N PRO A 154 -12.79 11.55 37.85
CA PRO A 154 -13.35 12.90 37.65
C PRO A 154 -14.39 12.97 36.51
N PRO A 155 -15.20 14.04 36.44
CA PRO A 155 -16.32 14.13 35.49
C PRO A 155 -15.87 13.89 34.05
N LEU A 156 -16.57 12.95 33.43
CA LEU A 156 -16.25 12.30 32.18
C LEU A 156 -16.30 13.27 31.00
N GLN A 157 -15.31 13.17 30.10
CA GLN A 157 -15.61 13.43 28.70
C GLN A 157 -16.69 12.44 28.27
N ALA A 158 -17.70 12.90 27.52
CA ALA A 158 -18.66 11.99 26.92
C ALA A 158 -17.90 10.90 26.13
N TRP A 159 -18.31 9.63 26.26
CA TRP A 159 -17.63 8.49 25.65
C TRP A 159 -17.42 8.67 24.14
N ASP A 160 -18.34 9.36 23.46
CA ASP A 160 -18.21 9.70 22.04
C ASP A 160 -17.03 10.63 21.74
N GLN A 161 -16.67 11.52 22.66
CA GLN A 161 -15.45 12.33 22.54
C GLN A 161 -14.20 11.45 22.64
N VAL A 162 -14.21 10.45 23.52
CA VAL A 162 -13.08 9.51 23.69
C VAL A 162 -12.90 8.67 22.44
N LYS A 163 -13.99 8.10 21.90
CA LYS A 163 -13.99 7.41 20.59
C LYS A 163 -13.39 8.30 19.51
N GLY A 164 -13.87 9.54 19.39
CA GLY A 164 -13.38 10.48 18.40
C GLY A 164 -11.91 10.91 18.61
N ILE A 165 -11.40 10.89 19.84
CA ILE A 165 -9.98 11.13 20.14
C ILE A 165 -9.13 9.96 19.66
N LEU A 166 -9.62 8.73 19.81
CA LEU A 166 -8.95 7.48 19.47
C LEU A 166 -9.11 7.06 17.99
N GLY A 167 -9.78 7.88 17.18
CA GLY A 167 -9.93 7.64 15.74
C GLY A 167 -11.10 6.75 15.37
N PHE A 168 -12.09 6.58 16.24
CA PHE A 168 -13.33 5.84 15.99
C PHE A 168 -14.49 6.77 15.61
N MET A 169 -15.50 6.20 14.94
CA MET A 169 -16.72 6.91 14.59
C MET A 169 -17.69 6.98 15.79
N PRO A 170 -18.59 7.98 15.84
CA PRO A 170 -19.62 8.05 16.88
C PRO A 170 -20.57 6.84 16.89
N GLU A 171 -20.82 6.25 15.72
CA GLU A 171 -21.77 5.15 15.54
C GLU A 171 -21.20 3.79 15.98
N THR A 172 -19.88 3.70 16.19
CA THR A 172 -19.19 2.47 16.59
C THR A 172 -19.73 1.97 17.93
N GLN A 173 -20.44 0.84 17.88
CA GLN A 173 -20.96 0.16 19.04
C GLN A 173 -19.92 -0.77 19.63
N LEU A 174 -19.85 -0.80 20.95
CA LEU A 174 -18.82 -1.53 21.68
C LEU A 174 -19.47 -2.28 22.84
N PRO A 175 -19.15 -3.56 23.04
CA PRO A 175 -19.71 -4.40 24.09
C PRO A 175 -19.07 -4.10 25.46
N TRP A 176 -18.84 -2.83 25.76
CA TRP A 176 -18.17 -2.39 26.99
C TRP A 176 -19.17 -2.00 28.07
N SER A 177 -18.88 -2.41 29.30
CA SER A 177 -19.57 -1.95 30.50
C SER A 177 -19.34 -0.46 30.74
N ASP A 178 -20.25 0.18 31.47
CA ASP A 178 -20.09 1.58 31.86
C ASP A 178 -18.89 1.81 32.78
N ASN A 179 -18.41 0.78 33.47
CA ASN A 179 -17.19 0.87 34.27
C ASN A 179 -15.94 0.97 33.39
N GLU A 180 -15.84 0.13 32.35
CA GLU A 180 -14.71 0.14 31.41
C GLU A 180 -14.64 1.45 30.64
N LYS A 181 -15.78 1.93 30.11
CA LYS A 181 -15.88 3.22 29.43
C LYS A 181 -15.40 4.36 30.33
N ARG A 182 -15.77 4.34 31.61
CA ARG A 182 -15.34 5.35 32.59
C ARG A 182 -13.84 5.32 32.84
N CYS A 183 -13.27 4.12 33.00
CA CYS A 183 -11.84 3.97 33.25
C CYS A 183 -11.00 4.38 32.04
N ALA A 184 -11.41 3.98 30.83
CA ALA A 184 -10.78 4.41 29.60
C ALA A 184 -10.85 5.93 29.39
N ALA A 185 -12.02 6.53 29.62
CA ALA A 185 -12.17 7.98 29.54
C ALA A 185 -11.26 8.71 30.55
N GLY A 186 -11.18 8.21 31.78
CA GLY A 186 -10.27 8.72 32.80
C GLY A 186 -8.80 8.62 32.38
N PHE A 187 -8.40 7.47 31.85
CA PHE A 187 -7.05 7.23 31.35
C PHE A 187 -6.66 8.22 30.24
N ILE A 188 -7.53 8.40 29.24
CA ILE A 188 -7.32 9.36 28.14
C ILE A 188 -7.30 10.80 28.65
N GLN A 189 -8.16 11.14 29.61
CA GLN A 189 -8.18 12.46 30.23
C GLN A 189 -6.87 12.77 30.97
N GLN A 190 -6.32 11.79 31.68
CA GLN A 190 -5.02 11.93 32.34
C GLN A 190 -3.90 12.10 31.31
N LEU A 191 -3.84 11.29 30.25
CA LEU A 191 -2.90 11.50 29.14
C LEU A 191 -3.00 12.91 28.54
N LEU A 192 -4.21 13.46 28.42
CA LEU A 192 -4.44 14.82 27.95
C LEU A 192 -3.96 15.90 28.95
N GLN A 193 -3.91 15.61 30.24
CA GLN A 193 -3.46 16.54 31.29
C GLN A 193 -1.93 16.51 31.46
N GLY A 194 -1.29 15.41 31.08
CA GLY A 194 0.16 15.23 31.07
C GLY A 194 0.56 13.85 31.62
N LEU A 195 1.85 13.68 31.89
CA LEU A 195 2.40 12.37 32.32
C LEU A 195 2.34 12.15 33.84
N ASN A 196 1.87 13.13 34.60
CA ASN A 196 1.75 13.05 36.05
C ASN A 196 0.31 12.69 36.42
N GLY A 197 0.09 11.56 37.12
CA GLY A 197 -1.22 11.22 37.68
C GLY A 197 -2.00 10.10 36.99
N LEU A 198 -1.39 9.34 36.06
CA LEU A 198 -1.98 8.10 35.56
C LEU A 198 -2.11 7.07 36.70
N PRO A 199 -3.30 6.50 36.95
CA PRO A 199 -3.46 5.46 37.95
C PRO A 199 -2.59 4.24 37.60
N ALA A 200 -1.74 3.80 38.53
CA ALA A 200 -0.83 2.68 38.31
C ALA A 200 -1.54 1.39 37.86
N SER A 201 -2.77 1.17 38.32
CA SER A 201 -3.57 0.00 37.95
C SER A 201 -4.12 0.02 36.52
N LEU A 202 -4.06 1.16 35.82
CA LEU A 202 -4.59 1.33 34.46
C LEU A 202 -3.49 1.50 33.40
N ASP A 203 -2.22 1.52 33.79
CA ASP A 203 -1.10 1.82 32.89
C ASP A 203 -0.04 0.72 32.99
N ASP A 204 0.21 0.01 31.89
CA ASP A 204 1.20 -1.08 31.84
C ASP A 204 2.65 -0.58 31.92
N LEU A 205 2.88 0.71 31.70
CA LEU A 205 4.21 1.33 31.82
C LEU A 205 4.56 1.67 33.27
N ASN A 206 3.61 1.50 34.21
CA ASN A 206 3.88 1.69 35.62
C ASN A 206 4.42 0.39 36.24
N ASP A 207 5.62 0.43 36.81
CA ASP A 207 6.24 -0.74 37.46
C ASP A 207 5.46 -1.25 38.69
N LEU A 208 4.52 -0.46 39.23
CA LEU A 208 3.61 -0.87 40.30
C LEU A 208 2.31 -1.51 39.78
N SER A 209 2.12 -1.55 38.45
CA SER A 209 0.96 -2.19 37.83
C SER A 209 1.04 -3.71 37.96
N PRO A 210 -0.07 -4.40 38.27
CA PRO A 210 -0.14 -5.86 38.19
C PRO A 210 0.13 -6.40 36.77
N SER A 211 -0.05 -5.57 35.76
CA SER A 211 0.19 -5.89 34.35
C SER A 211 1.41 -5.12 33.81
N ALA A 212 2.36 -4.77 34.68
CA ALA A 212 3.55 -4.01 34.32
C ALA A 212 4.32 -4.72 33.20
N LEU A 213 4.59 -3.98 32.12
CA LEU A 213 5.26 -4.49 30.93
C LEU A 213 6.69 -4.98 31.23
N THR A 214 7.36 -4.40 32.23
CA THR A 214 8.68 -4.83 32.71
C THR A 214 8.72 -6.25 33.23
N THR A 215 7.60 -6.74 33.77
CA THR A 215 7.51 -8.11 34.28
C THR A 215 7.08 -9.11 33.21
N ALA A 216 6.37 -8.62 32.19
CA ALA A 216 5.79 -9.45 31.13
C ALA A 216 6.71 -9.60 29.90
N PHE A 217 7.63 -8.66 29.66
CA PHE A 217 8.50 -8.66 28.48
C PHE A 217 9.97 -8.57 28.85
N ASN A 218 10.81 -9.39 28.20
CA ASN A 218 12.25 -9.29 28.34
C ASN A 218 12.83 -8.25 27.36
N PHE A 219 13.09 -7.03 27.85
CA PHE A 219 13.67 -5.96 27.03
C PHE A 219 15.12 -6.21 26.60
N SER A 220 15.83 -7.17 27.21
CA SER A 220 17.22 -7.47 26.83
C SER A 220 17.37 -8.07 25.44
N ILE A 221 16.27 -8.50 24.81
CA ILE A 221 16.28 -9.07 23.45
C ILE A 221 16.27 -7.98 22.37
N ILE A 222 16.05 -6.72 22.75
CA ILE A 222 15.96 -5.60 21.82
C ILE A 222 17.36 -5.02 21.60
N GLN A 223 17.77 -4.93 20.34
CA GLN A 223 18.98 -4.21 19.95
C GLN A 223 18.62 -2.77 19.62
N CYS A 224 19.46 -1.82 20.03
CA CYS A 224 19.30 -0.40 19.75
C CYS A 224 20.60 0.16 19.17
N PRO A 225 20.94 -0.10 17.90
CA PRO A 225 22.24 0.34 17.35
C PRO A 225 22.34 1.86 17.16
N LEU A 226 21.20 2.54 17.06
CA LEU A 226 21.11 3.99 16.91
C LEU A 226 19.92 4.50 17.72
N ARG A 227 19.99 5.76 18.13
CA ARG A 227 18.84 6.43 18.74
C ARG A 227 17.63 6.32 17.82
N ASN A 228 16.50 5.87 18.36
CA ASN A 228 15.24 5.66 17.64
C ASN A 228 15.25 4.53 16.62
N LEU A 229 16.20 3.58 16.66
CA LEU A 229 16.08 2.33 15.89
C LEU A 229 16.12 1.13 16.82
N TYR A 230 14.99 0.43 16.92
CA TYR A 230 14.84 -0.77 17.74
C TYR A 230 14.73 -1.99 16.83
N ILE A 231 15.57 -2.98 17.07
CA ILE A 231 15.67 -4.19 16.24
C ILE A 231 15.31 -5.40 17.08
N LEU A 232 14.41 -6.22 16.54
CA LEU A 232 13.94 -7.48 17.09
C LEU A 232 14.26 -8.62 16.11
N ASP A 233 15.11 -9.54 16.55
CA ASP A 233 15.44 -10.76 15.81
C ASP A 233 14.64 -11.97 16.29
N THR A 234 13.86 -11.82 17.37
CA THR A 234 13.13 -12.92 18.01
C THR A 234 11.71 -12.51 18.39
N PRO A 235 10.72 -13.43 18.32
CA PRO A 235 10.85 -14.85 17.94
C PRO A 235 11.06 -15.05 16.43
N GLN A 236 12.03 -15.89 16.04
CA GLN A 236 12.38 -16.09 14.63
C GLN A 236 11.31 -16.89 13.87
N SER A 237 11.20 -16.62 12.57
CA SER A 237 10.47 -17.47 11.63
C SER A 237 11.47 -18.13 10.69
N PRO A 238 11.37 -19.43 10.39
CA PRO A 238 12.22 -20.06 9.39
C PRO A 238 11.95 -19.55 7.97
N SER A 239 10.84 -18.84 7.77
CA SER A 239 10.42 -18.28 6.49
C SER A 239 10.98 -16.88 6.21
N CYS A 240 11.74 -16.26 7.13
CA CYS A 240 12.39 -14.98 6.87
C CYS A 240 13.80 -14.92 7.49
N SER A 241 14.73 -14.26 6.81
CA SER A 241 16.12 -14.08 7.24
C SER A 241 16.43 -12.65 7.71
N TRP A 242 15.46 -11.74 7.59
CA TRP A 242 15.56 -10.35 8.00
C TRP A 242 15.10 -10.15 9.46
N SER A 243 15.50 -9.02 10.02
CA SER A 243 15.19 -8.54 11.37
C SER A 243 14.06 -7.51 11.33
N LEU A 244 13.21 -7.46 12.36
CA LEU A 244 12.17 -6.45 12.45
C LEU A 244 12.76 -5.14 12.99
N GLY A 245 12.72 -4.06 12.20
CA GLY A 245 13.14 -2.72 12.61
C GLY A 245 11.97 -1.79 12.91
N LEU A 246 12.07 -1.03 14.01
CA LEU A 246 11.04 -0.08 14.46
C LEU A 246 11.69 1.28 14.76
N GLU A 247 11.15 2.34 14.16
CA GLU A 247 11.74 3.69 14.25
C GLU A 247 11.15 4.57 15.38
N SER A 248 10.30 3.99 16.24
CA SER A 248 9.71 4.72 17.38
C SER A 248 9.55 3.84 18.61
N ALA A 249 9.66 4.45 19.79
CA ALA A 249 9.41 3.74 21.05
C ALA A 249 7.95 3.27 21.17
N ALA A 250 6.99 4.04 20.64
CA ALA A 250 5.58 3.68 20.66
C ALA A 250 5.28 2.42 19.84
N SER A 251 5.86 2.29 18.64
CA SER A 251 5.72 1.10 17.82
C SER A 251 6.45 -0.10 18.41
N LEU A 252 7.60 0.10 19.07
CA LEU A 252 8.26 -0.94 19.87
C LEU A 252 7.34 -1.49 20.96
N LEU A 253 6.78 -0.63 21.80
CA LEU A 253 5.89 -1.05 22.89
C LEU A 253 4.61 -1.72 22.36
N TYR A 254 4.09 -1.26 21.22
CA TYR A 254 2.98 -1.93 20.52
C TYR A 254 3.34 -3.38 20.18
N VAL A 255 4.52 -3.61 19.60
CA VAL A 255 5.00 -4.94 19.23
C VAL A 255 5.25 -5.80 20.47
N CYS A 256 5.86 -5.27 21.53
CA CYS A 256 6.05 -5.99 22.79
C CYS A 256 4.72 -6.50 23.35
N ARG A 257 3.69 -5.63 23.40
CA ARG A 257 2.35 -6.00 23.87
C ARG A 257 1.69 -7.04 22.97
N LEU A 258 1.89 -6.95 21.65
CA LEU A 258 1.38 -7.92 20.70
C LEU A 258 2.00 -9.32 20.92
N LEU A 259 3.31 -9.38 21.15
CA LEU A 259 4.03 -10.61 21.45
C LEU A 259 3.60 -11.24 22.79
N ILE A 260 3.34 -10.41 23.81
CA ILE A 260 2.79 -10.87 25.10
C ILE A 260 1.38 -11.43 24.94
N ALA A 261 0.53 -10.71 24.20
CA ALA A 261 -0.87 -11.10 24.01
C ALA A 261 -1.03 -12.42 23.26
N ASN A 262 -0.05 -12.78 22.42
CA ASN A 262 -0.03 -14.06 21.72
C ASN A 262 1.40 -14.55 21.48
N SER A 263 1.81 -15.53 22.29
CA SER A 263 3.16 -16.13 22.25
C SER A 263 3.47 -16.95 21.00
N THR A 264 2.48 -17.19 20.12
CA THR A 264 2.69 -17.88 18.84
C THR A 264 3.21 -16.94 17.74
N HIS A 265 3.25 -15.63 18.00
CA HIS A 265 3.78 -14.67 17.06
C HIS A 265 5.29 -14.86 16.85
N THR A 266 5.70 -14.74 15.59
CA THR A 266 7.09 -14.60 15.15
C THR A 266 7.26 -13.21 14.54
N ILE A 267 8.50 -12.77 14.30
CA ILE A 267 8.75 -11.48 13.64
C ILE A 267 8.02 -11.36 12.29
N LEU A 268 7.85 -12.47 11.55
CA LEU A 268 7.11 -12.50 10.29
C LEU A 268 5.60 -12.28 10.50
N THR A 269 4.99 -12.97 11.47
CA THR A 269 3.54 -12.79 11.72
C THR A 269 3.24 -11.45 12.38
N VAL A 270 4.18 -10.91 13.16
CA VAL A 270 4.13 -9.51 13.61
C VAL A 270 4.18 -8.56 12.43
N ALA A 271 5.15 -8.70 11.52
CA ALA A 271 5.25 -7.84 10.34
C ALA A 271 3.99 -7.88 9.48
N HIS A 272 3.40 -9.06 9.26
CA HIS A 272 2.11 -9.18 8.58
C HIS A 272 0.99 -8.42 9.31
N HIS A 273 0.96 -8.48 10.64
CA HIS A 273 0.02 -7.67 11.43
C HIS A 273 0.29 -6.17 11.28
N LEU A 274 1.56 -5.73 11.27
CA LEU A 274 1.92 -4.32 11.09
C LEU A 274 1.53 -3.80 9.70
N VAL A 275 1.77 -4.56 8.62
CA VAL A 275 1.29 -4.20 7.26
C VAL A 275 -0.22 -4.08 7.25
N LYS A 276 -0.95 -5.09 7.74
CA LYS A 276 -2.42 -5.09 7.74
C LYS A 276 -3.01 -3.90 8.52
N ASN A 277 -2.33 -3.47 9.58
CA ASN A 277 -2.73 -2.33 10.39
C ASN A 277 -2.08 -1.02 9.94
N ASN A 278 -1.28 -1.07 8.86
CA ASN A 278 -0.64 0.06 8.21
C ASN A 278 0.25 0.87 9.19
N ILE A 279 0.98 0.14 10.03
CA ILE A 279 1.92 0.65 11.03
C ILE A 279 3.32 0.69 10.41
N PRO A 280 4.09 1.77 10.52
CA PRO A 280 5.44 1.85 9.98
C PRO A 280 6.41 0.86 10.62
N PHE A 281 7.20 0.14 9.82
CA PHE A 281 8.30 -0.72 10.26
C PHE A 281 9.30 -0.98 9.12
N ARG A 282 10.38 -1.72 9.41
CA ARG A 282 11.42 -2.12 8.44
C ARG A 282 11.68 -3.62 8.49
N THR A 283 12.09 -4.20 7.36
CA THR A 283 12.59 -5.59 7.27
C THR A 283 14.09 -5.55 7.02
N LEU A 284 14.87 -5.42 8.09
CA LEU A 284 16.29 -5.09 8.02
C LEU A 284 17.17 -6.31 7.75
N LEU A 285 18.17 -6.16 6.88
CA LEU A 285 19.18 -7.18 6.63
C LEU A 285 20.57 -6.65 6.99
N LEU A 286 21.24 -7.30 7.95
CA LEU A 286 22.57 -6.90 8.41
C LEU A 286 23.64 -7.36 7.41
N ARG A 287 24.41 -6.42 6.86
CA ARG A 287 25.46 -6.70 5.87
C ARG A 287 26.68 -5.82 6.04
N GLN A 288 27.82 -6.34 5.61
CA GLN A 288 29.01 -5.52 5.37
C GLN A 288 28.86 -4.79 4.04
N SER A 289 29.30 -3.53 3.98
CA SER A 289 29.42 -2.76 2.74
C SER A 289 30.67 -1.89 2.82
N LEU A 290 31.39 -1.81 1.69
CA LEU A 290 32.56 -0.95 1.55
C LEU A 290 32.19 0.45 1.06
N ASN A 291 31.02 0.62 0.43
CA ASN A 291 30.59 1.88 -0.17
C ASN A 291 29.06 2.03 -0.12
N PRO A 292 28.48 2.24 1.07
CA PRO A 292 27.03 2.28 1.23
C PRO A 292 26.46 3.54 0.55
N ARG A 293 25.48 3.36 -0.36
CA ARG A 293 24.84 4.47 -1.08
C ARG A 293 23.40 4.65 -0.63
N ARG A 294 23.08 5.86 -0.18
CA ARG A 294 21.69 6.23 0.07
C ARG A 294 21.00 6.45 -1.26
N LEU A 295 19.76 5.99 -1.36
CA LEU A 295 18.91 6.33 -2.48
C LEU A 295 18.62 7.85 -2.41
N ASP A 296 19.20 8.59 -3.35
CA ASP A 296 18.96 10.02 -3.52
C ASP A 296 18.49 10.26 -4.94
N LYS A 297 17.16 10.29 -5.11
CA LYS A 297 16.50 10.68 -6.36
C LYS A 297 15.53 11.81 -6.03
N PRO A 298 15.92 13.08 -6.29
CA PRO A 298 15.05 14.21 -6.02
C PRO A 298 13.82 14.14 -6.90
N PHE A 299 12.73 14.78 -6.45
CA PHE A 299 11.51 14.86 -7.24
C PHE A 299 11.77 15.45 -8.63
N ALA A 300 11.49 14.67 -9.67
CA ALA A 300 11.61 15.07 -11.06
C ALA A 300 10.20 15.15 -11.68
N PRO A 301 9.61 16.36 -11.81
CA PRO A 301 8.23 16.48 -12.22
C PRO A 301 8.01 15.93 -13.62
N ARG A 302 7.17 14.90 -13.74
CA ARG A 302 6.78 14.28 -15.03
C ARG A 302 5.52 14.91 -15.61
N SER A 303 4.66 15.43 -14.73
CA SER A 303 3.34 15.95 -15.09
C SER A 303 3.26 17.45 -14.84
N TYR A 304 3.34 18.21 -15.93
CA TYR A 304 3.08 19.66 -15.92
C TYR A 304 1.64 19.95 -16.34
N ARG A 305 1.02 20.93 -15.69
CA ARG A 305 -0.31 21.45 -16.04
C ARG A 305 -0.29 22.98 -16.10
N ARG A 306 -1.13 23.56 -16.95
CA ARG A 306 -1.30 25.01 -17.02
C ARG A 306 -2.09 25.52 -15.80
N ASN A 307 -1.99 26.81 -15.51
CA ASN A 307 -2.70 27.43 -14.38
C ASN A 307 -4.23 27.31 -14.49
N ASP A 308 -4.73 27.29 -15.72
CA ASP A 308 -6.14 27.20 -16.11
C ASP A 308 -6.63 25.76 -16.30
N HIS A 309 -5.78 24.75 -16.02
CA HIS A 309 -6.17 23.35 -16.11
C HIS A 309 -7.24 23.00 -15.08
N VAL A 310 -8.32 22.36 -15.53
CA VAL A 310 -9.39 21.86 -14.68
C VAL A 310 -9.20 20.36 -14.52
N PHE A 311 -8.88 19.92 -13.29
CA PHE A 311 -8.70 18.51 -12.99
C PHE A 311 -10.02 17.75 -12.96
N ASP A 312 -10.00 16.53 -13.48
CA ASP A 312 -11.12 15.60 -13.46
C ASP A 312 -10.71 14.20 -12.98
N SER A 313 -11.63 13.24 -13.05
CA SER A 313 -11.38 11.85 -12.66
C SER A 313 -10.39 11.14 -13.59
N LYS A 314 -10.23 11.57 -14.84
CA LYS A 314 -9.26 10.97 -15.78
C LYS A 314 -7.83 11.37 -15.44
N ASP A 315 -7.62 12.61 -14.97
CA ASP A 315 -6.33 13.01 -14.41
C ASP A 315 -5.98 12.12 -13.20
N PHE A 316 -6.94 11.87 -12.30
CA PHE A 316 -6.74 10.99 -11.16
C PHE A 316 -6.42 9.55 -11.58
N GLU A 317 -7.19 8.99 -12.51
CA GLU A 317 -6.96 7.65 -13.05
C GLU A 317 -5.56 7.49 -13.63
N SER A 318 -5.12 8.48 -14.42
CA SER A 318 -3.78 8.49 -15.01
C SER A 318 -2.68 8.51 -13.95
N ALA A 319 -2.84 9.33 -12.90
CA ALA A 319 -1.89 9.37 -11.78
C ALA A 319 -1.85 8.05 -11.01
N MET A 320 -3.01 7.42 -10.78
CA MET A 320 -3.10 6.14 -10.07
C MET A 320 -2.54 4.98 -10.89
N MET A 321 -2.64 5.04 -12.23
CA MET A 321 -2.00 4.08 -13.12
C MET A 321 -0.47 4.14 -13.00
N GLU A 322 0.13 5.34 -13.04
CA GLU A 322 1.57 5.50 -12.86
C GLU A 322 2.02 5.00 -11.47
N ALA A 323 1.24 5.31 -10.42
CA ALA A 323 1.51 4.81 -9.07
C ALA A 323 1.45 3.28 -8.98
N ARG A 324 0.47 2.63 -9.64
CA ARG A 324 0.37 1.17 -9.71
C ARG A 324 1.58 0.54 -10.38
N GLU A 325 2.02 1.08 -11.51
CA GLU A 325 3.21 0.58 -12.23
C GLU A 325 4.48 0.65 -11.37
N ARG A 326 4.60 1.68 -10.51
CA ARG A 326 5.72 1.82 -9.56
C ARG A 326 5.66 0.81 -8.43
N LEU A 327 4.47 0.48 -7.93
CA LEU A 327 4.30 -0.46 -6.82
C LEU A 327 4.69 -1.90 -7.15
N VAL A 328 4.80 -2.26 -8.44
CA VAL A 328 5.29 -3.58 -8.86
C VAL A 328 6.82 -3.71 -8.68
N ARG A 329 7.53 -2.59 -8.56
CA ARG A 329 8.99 -2.55 -8.37
C ARG A 329 9.34 -2.76 -6.88
N PRO A 330 10.62 -2.99 -6.54
CA PRO A 330 11.09 -3.01 -5.15
C PRO A 330 10.54 -1.88 -4.25
N PHE A 331 10.42 -0.68 -4.82
CA PHE A 331 9.86 0.51 -4.16
C PHE A 331 8.44 0.30 -3.61
N GLY A 332 7.64 -0.57 -4.23
CA GLY A 332 6.31 -0.92 -3.74
C GLY A 332 6.35 -1.46 -2.31
N ARG A 333 7.32 -2.32 -1.99
CA ARG A 333 7.52 -2.81 -0.63
C ARG A 333 7.76 -1.66 0.35
N ALA A 334 8.68 -0.75 0.02
CA ALA A 334 8.97 0.41 0.87
C ALA A 334 7.71 1.26 1.14
N ALA A 335 6.80 1.39 0.16
CA ALA A 335 5.52 2.07 0.34
C ALA A 335 4.63 1.38 1.38
N PHE A 336 4.49 0.06 1.32
CA PHE A 336 3.74 -0.70 2.34
C PHE A 336 4.39 -0.58 3.73
N LEU A 337 5.71 -0.69 3.81
CA LEU A 337 6.47 -0.65 5.07
C LEU A 337 6.46 0.74 5.73
N ARG A 338 6.32 1.83 4.94
CA ARG A 338 6.23 3.19 5.45
C ARG A 338 4.97 3.44 6.28
N GLY A 339 3.92 2.63 6.10
CA GLY A 339 2.65 2.77 6.80
C GLY A 339 1.91 4.08 6.48
N GLY A 340 0.94 4.44 7.31
CA GLY A 340 0.23 5.72 7.21
C GLY A 340 -0.41 5.95 5.83
N ILE A 341 -0.45 7.20 5.35
CA ILE A 341 -1.11 7.49 4.07
C ILE A 341 -0.49 6.75 2.88
N LEU A 342 0.84 6.62 2.82
CA LEU A 342 1.51 5.94 1.71
C LEU A 342 1.25 4.43 1.72
N GLY A 343 1.33 3.79 2.89
CA GLY A 343 1.01 2.38 3.03
C GLY A 343 -0.45 2.08 2.71
N ARG A 344 -1.38 2.99 3.05
CA ARG A 344 -2.79 2.85 2.67
C ARG A 344 -3.00 2.98 1.16
N ILE A 345 -2.34 3.95 0.51
CA ILE A 345 -2.37 4.09 -0.95
C ILE A 345 -1.82 2.82 -1.60
N ALA A 346 -0.69 2.31 -1.11
CA ALA A 346 -0.10 1.06 -1.59
C ALA A 346 -1.07 -0.12 -1.46
N GLN A 347 -1.81 -0.23 -0.35
CA GLN A 347 -2.87 -1.24 -0.17
C GLN A 347 -4.07 -1.07 -1.10
N GLU A 348 -4.40 0.15 -1.51
CA GLU A 348 -5.49 0.39 -2.48
C GLU A 348 -5.09 0.00 -3.90
N LEU A 349 -3.80 0.12 -4.22
CA LEU A 349 -3.29 0.04 -5.59
C LEU A 349 -2.52 -1.25 -5.89
N GLY A 350 -1.94 -1.91 -4.89
CA GLY A 350 -1.03 -3.05 -5.05
C GLY A 350 -1.39 -4.26 -4.19
N SER A 351 -0.56 -5.30 -4.31
CA SER A 351 -0.69 -6.56 -3.55
C SER A 351 0.31 -6.63 -2.39
N MET A 352 -0.11 -7.21 -1.26
CA MET A 352 0.75 -7.43 -0.09
C MET A 352 1.66 -8.67 -0.23
N GLU A 353 1.50 -9.49 -1.26
CA GLU A 353 2.08 -10.85 -1.33
C GLU A 353 3.61 -10.89 -1.23
N ALA A 354 4.33 -9.91 -1.78
CA ALA A 354 5.80 -9.85 -1.78
C ALA A 354 6.38 -8.85 -0.74
N VAL A 355 5.53 -8.23 0.09
CA VAL A 355 5.97 -7.15 1.00
C VAL A 355 6.88 -7.66 2.12
N LEU A 356 6.78 -8.95 2.45
CA LEU A 356 7.49 -9.54 3.60
C LEU A 356 8.67 -10.44 3.20
N ASP A 357 9.04 -10.46 1.93
CA ASP A 357 10.19 -11.25 1.44
C ASP A 357 11.54 -10.68 1.91
N GLY A 358 11.53 -9.43 2.41
CA GLY A 358 12.70 -8.72 2.90
C GLY A 358 13.31 -7.77 1.86
N PRO A 359 14.54 -7.27 2.10
CA PRO A 359 15.22 -6.34 1.21
C PRO A 359 15.37 -6.83 -0.22
N SER A 360 15.16 -5.92 -1.18
CA SER A 360 15.16 -6.24 -2.60
C SER A 360 16.58 -6.48 -3.17
N LEU A 361 16.65 -6.89 -4.44
CA LEU A 361 17.92 -7.00 -5.17
C LEU A 361 18.62 -5.64 -5.33
N GLU A 362 17.89 -4.52 -5.43
CA GLU A 362 18.51 -3.18 -5.44
C GLU A 362 19.31 -2.91 -4.17
N VAL A 363 18.79 -3.36 -3.03
CA VAL A 363 19.48 -3.24 -1.75
C VAL A 363 20.58 -4.29 -1.60
N THR A 364 20.29 -5.54 -1.95
CA THR A 364 21.18 -6.67 -1.66
C THR A 364 22.30 -6.86 -2.69
N GLU A 365 22.14 -6.47 -3.94
CA GLU A 365 23.16 -6.60 -4.99
C GLU A 365 23.77 -5.25 -5.38
N HIS A 366 22.96 -4.17 -5.39
CA HIS A 366 23.42 -2.84 -5.83
C HIS A 366 23.78 -1.89 -4.68
N GLU A 367 23.62 -2.32 -3.42
CA GLU A 367 23.90 -1.53 -2.20
C GLU A 367 23.26 -0.13 -2.25
N SER A 368 22.04 -0.07 -2.80
CA SER A 368 21.27 1.16 -3.00
C SER A 368 19.95 1.08 -2.24
N GLY A 369 19.83 1.86 -1.16
CA GLY A 369 18.61 1.89 -0.35
C GLY A 369 18.75 2.72 0.92
N HIS A 370 17.94 2.40 1.93
CA HIS A 370 18.15 2.92 3.28
C HIS A 370 19.15 2.05 4.02
N PHE A 371 19.99 2.68 4.83
CA PHE A 371 20.82 1.94 5.76
C PHE A 371 21.06 2.66 7.08
N PHE A 372 21.23 1.85 8.12
CA PHE A 372 21.57 2.26 9.48
C PHE A 372 22.91 1.64 9.86
N ALA A 373 23.79 2.42 10.50
CA ALA A 373 25.03 1.87 11.05
C ALA A 373 24.71 0.83 12.13
N SER A 374 25.44 -0.29 12.11
CA SER A 374 25.40 -1.27 13.20
C SER A 374 26.46 -0.95 14.26
N ALA A 375 26.45 -1.69 15.37
CA ALA A 375 27.53 -1.62 16.37
C ALA A 375 28.90 -2.09 15.84
N HIS A 376 28.92 -2.86 14.74
CA HIS A 376 30.15 -3.37 14.14
C HIS A 376 30.62 -2.45 13.00
N PRO A 377 31.88 -1.97 13.04
CA PRO A 377 32.42 -1.12 11.97
C PRO A 377 32.32 -1.76 10.59
N GLY A 378 31.81 -1.01 9.62
CA GLY A 378 31.62 -1.49 8.23
C GLY A 378 30.40 -2.38 8.01
N SER A 379 29.62 -2.66 9.07
CA SER A 379 28.35 -3.37 8.98
C SER A 379 27.16 -2.43 9.15
N PHE A 380 26.15 -2.61 8.33
CA PHE A 380 24.96 -1.79 8.25
C PHE A 380 23.69 -2.66 8.17
N TYR A 381 22.61 -2.18 8.76
CA TYR A 381 21.27 -2.73 8.55
C TYR A 381 20.65 -2.06 7.34
N TRP A 382 20.22 -2.84 6.35
CA TRP A 382 19.72 -2.36 5.07
C TRP A 382 18.24 -2.66 4.86
N ASP A 383 17.53 -1.77 4.17
CA ASP A 383 16.18 -1.98 3.64
C ASP A 383 15.93 -1.06 2.43
N ASP A 384 14.82 -1.25 1.73
CA ASP A 384 14.40 -0.34 0.66
C ASP A 384 13.95 1.01 1.24
N GLU A 385 14.01 2.04 0.41
CA GLU A 385 13.55 3.39 0.72
C GLU A 385 12.72 3.93 -0.43
N LEU A 386 11.78 4.83 -0.12
CA LEU A 386 11.12 5.63 -1.15
C LEU A 386 11.96 6.88 -1.44
N SER A 387 12.23 7.15 -2.70
CA SER A 387 12.75 8.45 -3.09
C SER A 387 11.66 9.53 -3.06
N GLU A 388 12.05 10.81 -3.09
CA GLU A 388 11.09 11.92 -3.20
C GLU A 388 10.22 11.78 -4.47
N ASP A 389 10.79 11.28 -5.56
CA ASP A 389 10.08 11.02 -6.81
C ASP A 389 9.05 9.89 -6.67
N ASP A 390 9.36 8.84 -5.90
CA ASP A 390 8.42 7.75 -5.61
C ASP A 390 7.26 8.24 -4.75
N VAL A 391 7.54 9.01 -3.70
CA VAL A 391 6.50 9.64 -2.86
C VAL A 391 5.61 10.55 -3.72
N ALA A 392 6.21 11.39 -4.57
CA ALA A 392 5.46 12.29 -5.43
C ALA A 392 4.55 11.54 -6.42
N CYS A 393 5.04 10.43 -6.97
CA CYS A 393 4.28 9.56 -7.85
C CYS A 393 3.08 8.92 -7.12
N LEU A 394 3.31 8.31 -5.95
CA LEU A 394 2.25 7.71 -5.14
C LEU A 394 1.17 8.72 -4.72
N CYS A 395 1.59 9.95 -4.39
CA CYS A 395 0.66 11.02 -4.03
C CYS A 395 -0.08 11.63 -5.24
N GLY A 396 0.24 11.22 -6.47
CA GLY A 396 -0.34 11.76 -7.70
C GLY A 396 -0.03 13.25 -7.88
N THR A 397 1.25 13.59 -7.89
CA THR A 397 1.73 14.98 -7.86
C THR A 397 1.86 15.61 -9.25
N TYR A 398 1.46 16.87 -9.37
CA TYR A 398 1.63 17.70 -10.56
C TYR A 398 2.39 18.98 -10.23
N ARG A 399 3.09 19.50 -11.24
CA ARG A 399 3.59 20.87 -11.24
C ARG A 399 2.69 21.76 -12.10
N MET A 400 2.13 22.80 -11.51
CA MET A 400 1.27 23.74 -12.22
C MET A 400 1.95 25.08 -12.41
N TYR A 401 1.88 25.65 -13.61
CA TYR A 401 2.24 27.05 -13.81
C TYR A 401 1.28 27.96 -13.03
N THR A 402 1.78 29.08 -12.51
CA THR A 402 0.97 30.07 -11.76
C THR A 402 0.44 31.21 -12.65
N GLY A 403 0.82 31.23 -13.93
CA GLY A 403 0.54 32.33 -14.85
C GLY A 403 1.44 33.56 -14.65
N ARG A 404 2.43 33.50 -13.75
CA ARG A 404 3.42 34.56 -13.52
C ARG A 404 4.81 34.09 -13.99
N GLY A 405 5.04 34.18 -15.30
CA GLY A 405 6.27 33.68 -15.92
C GLY A 405 6.46 32.17 -15.72
N GLU A 406 7.67 31.75 -15.39
CA GLU A 406 8.03 30.34 -15.14
C GLU A 406 7.71 29.85 -13.72
N GLN A 407 7.09 30.69 -12.88
CA GLN A 407 6.75 30.28 -11.52
C GLN A 407 5.73 29.15 -11.52
N THR A 408 6.07 28.04 -10.86
CA THR A 408 5.18 26.88 -10.67
C THR A 408 4.79 26.67 -9.21
N LYS A 409 3.64 26.04 -8.98
CA LYS A 409 3.20 25.47 -7.70
C LYS A 409 3.10 23.94 -7.79
N VAL A 410 3.20 23.26 -6.66
CA VAL A 410 3.05 21.80 -6.55
C VAL A 410 1.68 21.49 -5.95
N VAL A 411 0.97 20.54 -6.57
CA VAL A 411 -0.33 20.02 -6.09
C VAL A 411 -0.36 18.50 -6.18
N SER A 412 -1.13 17.83 -5.33
CA SER A 412 -1.21 16.37 -5.30
C SER A 412 -2.61 15.86 -4.95
N TRP A 413 -2.94 14.65 -5.41
CA TRP A 413 -4.21 13.97 -5.12
C TRP A 413 -4.30 13.42 -3.69
N PHE A 414 -3.16 13.13 -3.06
CA PHE A 414 -3.05 12.74 -1.66
C PHE A 414 -2.04 13.63 -0.91
N PRO A 415 -2.18 13.78 0.42
CA PRO A 415 -1.20 14.50 1.22
C PRO A 415 0.13 13.74 1.20
N TYR A 416 1.22 14.49 1.30
CA TYR A 416 2.54 13.92 1.51
C TYR A 416 2.69 13.44 2.96
N PRO A 417 3.63 12.52 3.26
CA PRO A 417 3.91 12.08 4.62
C PRO A 417 4.10 13.23 5.59
N GLU A 418 4.81 14.30 5.21
CA GLU A 418 5.10 15.43 6.11
C GLU A 418 3.89 16.33 6.38
N ASP A 419 2.78 16.16 5.66
CA ASP A 419 1.51 16.82 5.94
C ASP A 419 0.54 15.91 6.68
N TRP A 420 0.71 14.58 6.57
CA TRP A 420 -0.06 13.57 7.28
C TRP A 420 0.48 13.31 8.70
N GLU A 421 1.80 13.16 8.84
CA GLU A 421 2.48 12.95 10.11
C GLU A 421 2.29 14.16 11.03
N GLY A 422 1.95 13.91 12.30
CA GLY A 422 1.57 14.93 13.26
C GLY A 422 0.23 15.61 12.98
N SER A 423 -0.53 15.17 11.97
CA SER A 423 -1.88 15.65 11.72
C SER A 423 -2.89 15.01 12.68
N GLY A 424 -4.18 15.34 12.54
CA GLY A 424 -5.22 14.73 13.34
C GLY A 424 -5.59 13.30 12.92
N HIS A 425 -4.84 12.74 11.96
CA HIS A 425 -4.96 11.40 11.40
C HIS A 425 -3.71 10.53 11.66
N ASP A 426 -2.77 11.00 12.48
CA ASP A 426 -1.55 10.28 12.82
C ASP A 426 -1.71 9.54 14.15
N TRP A 427 -2.44 8.42 14.15
CA TRP A 427 -2.65 7.58 15.34
C TRP A 427 -1.62 6.45 15.49
N MET A 428 -0.50 6.49 14.77
CA MET A 428 0.47 5.38 14.56
C MET A 428 -0.11 4.17 13.81
N VAL A 429 -1.41 3.91 13.98
CA VAL A 429 -2.13 2.83 13.32
C VAL A 429 -3.31 3.41 12.58
N TRP A 430 -3.60 2.84 11.41
CA TRP A 430 -4.74 3.27 10.60
C TRP A 430 -6.05 2.97 11.31
N THR A 431 -6.87 4.00 11.52
CA THR A 431 -8.13 3.89 12.29
C THR A 431 -9.37 3.92 11.40
N GLU A 432 -10.52 3.67 12.01
CA GLU A 432 -11.83 3.77 11.34
C GLU A 432 -12.05 5.15 10.71
N ARG A 433 -11.65 6.21 11.41
CA ARG A 433 -11.73 7.59 10.90
C ARG A 433 -10.76 7.85 9.75
N ASP A 434 -9.57 7.25 9.74
CA ASP A 434 -8.65 7.34 8.61
C ASP A 434 -9.25 6.67 7.37
N GLU A 435 -9.80 5.47 7.53
CA GLU A 435 -10.46 4.75 6.45
C GLU A 435 -11.67 5.51 5.92
N TRP A 436 -12.52 6.04 6.83
CA TRP A 436 -13.65 6.87 6.46
C TRP A 436 -13.20 8.11 5.67
N TRP A 437 -12.14 8.80 6.12
CA TRP A 437 -11.60 9.96 5.43
C TRP A 437 -11.07 9.58 4.04
N PHE A 438 -10.31 8.49 3.94
CA PHE A 438 -9.67 8.05 2.70
C PHE A 438 -10.71 7.65 1.66
N LYS A 439 -11.70 6.84 2.05
CA LYS A 439 -12.79 6.42 1.17
C LYS A 439 -13.70 7.58 0.79
N THR A 440 -14.00 8.49 1.73
CA THR A 440 -14.75 9.72 1.40
C THR A 440 -14.00 10.57 0.40
N HIS A 441 -12.69 10.74 0.58
CA HIS A 441 -11.83 11.48 -0.34
C HIS A 441 -11.85 10.87 -1.75
N LEU A 442 -11.72 9.54 -1.87
CA LEU A 442 -11.84 8.83 -3.16
C LEU A 442 -13.23 9.01 -3.79
N THR A 443 -14.30 8.88 -3.02
CA THR A 443 -15.68 9.07 -3.52
C THR A 443 -15.88 10.48 -4.08
N LEU A 444 -15.32 11.50 -3.44
CA LEU A 444 -15.43 12.90 -3.91
C LEU A 444 -14.61 13.19 -5.18
N ILE A 445 -13.63 12.34 -5.50
CA ILE A 445 -12.88 12.42 -6.76
C ILE A 445 -13.69 11.78 -7.89
N TRP A 446 -14.17 10.55 -7.68
CA TRP A 446 -14.88 9.77 -8.71
C TRP A 446 -16.31 10.21 -8.95
N ASN A 447 -17.02 10.53 -7.88
CA ASN A 447 -18.45 10.82 -7.88
C ASN A 447 -18.71 12.19 -7.24
N PRO A 448 -18.30 13.29 -7.89
CA PRO A 448 -18.44 14.62 -7.30
C PRO A 448 -19.89 15.01 -6.99
N GLY A 449 -20.87 14.45 -7.71
CA GLY A 449 -22.29 14.69 -7.46
C GLY A 449 -22.62 16.19 -7.43
N GLN A 450 -23.47 16.61 -6.47
CA GLN A 450 -23.73 18.03 -6.17
C GLN A 450 -22.68 18.67 -5.23
N GLN A 451 -21.72 17.88 -4.72
CA GLN A 451 -20.64 18.41 -3.89
C GLN A 451 -19.50 18.92 -4.78
N LYS A 452 -18.62 19.73 -4.19
CA LYS A 452 -17.45 20.23 -4.92
C LYS A 452 -16.49 19.07 -5.18
N THR A 453 -16.23 18.75 -6.45
CA THR A 453 -15.21 17.78 -6.87
C THR A 453 -13.92 18.00 -6.11
N ARG A 454 -13.37 16.93 -5.52
CA ARG A 454 -12.02 16.98 -4.96
C ARG A 454 -11.04 17.08 -6.12
N THR A 455 -10.15 18.07 -6.07
CA THR A 455 -9.05 18.25 -7.03
C THR A 455 -7.71 18.17 -6.29
N PRO A 456 -6.58 18.05 -7.00
CA PRO A 456 -5.27 18.11 -6.37
C PRO A 456 -5.10 19.37 -5.54
N MET A 457 -4.50 19.22 -4.37
CA MET A 457 -4.35 20.30 -3.41
C MET A 457 -2.88 20.61 -3.17
N THR A 458 -2.62 21.87 -2.85
CA THR A 458 -1.32 22.34 -2.37
C THR A 458 -1.04 21.83 -0.95
N ARG A 459 0.22 21.89 -0.53
CA ARG A 459 0.66 21.58 0.83
C ARG A 459 -0.18 22.28 1.92
N GLN A 460 -0.49 23.56 1.74
CA GLN A 460 -1.25 24.34 2.71
C GLN A 460 -2.70 23.86 2.82
N GLU A 461 -3.32 23.53 1.69
CA GLU A 461 -4.67 22.98 1.63
C GLU A 461 -4.73 21.59 2.26
N TRP A 462 -3.71 20.74 2.02
CA TRP A 462 -3.60 19.44 2.70
C TRP A 462 -3.53 19.59 4.21
N ARG A 463 -2.63 20.42 4.74
CA ARG A 463 -2.52 20.68 6.18
C ARG A 463 -3.82 21.17 6.81
N ALA A 464 -4.62 21.94 6.06
CA ALA A 464 -5.95 22.34 6.51
C ALA A 464 -6.94 21.17 6.50
N ALA A 465 -6.92 20.36 5.43
CA ALA A 465 -7.82 19.23 5.23
C ALA A 465 -7.60 18.07 6.20
N VAL A 466 -6.34 17.75 6.55
CA VAL A 466 -6.01 16.63 7.45
C VAL A 466 -5.74 17.08 8.89
N ARG A 467 -5.98 18.36 9.21
CA ARG A 467 -5.70 18.91 10.54
C ARG A 467 -6.34 18.07 11.66
N GLY A 468 -7.57 17.61 11.45
CA GLY A 468 -8.33 16.77 12.38
C GLY A 468 -8.42 17.32 13.81
N VAL A 469 -8.66 16.44 14.78
CA VAL A 469 -8.99 16.81 16.17
C VAL A 469 -7.74 17.13 16.99
N GLY A 470 -7.66 18.34 17.55
CA GLY A 470 -6.49 18.78 18.34
C GLY A 470 -6.19 17.95 19.58
N ARG A 471 -7.23 17.37 20.20
CA ARG A 471 -7.07 16.44 21.33
C ARG A 471 -6.41 15.12 20.91
N SER A 472 -6.72 14.58 19.73
CA SER A 472 -6.07 13.37 19.19
C SER A 472 -4.57 13.58 19.05
N ARG A 473 -4.16 14.67 18.40
CA ARG A 473 -2.74 15.05 18.27
C ARG A 473 -2.03 15.16 19.62
N LYS A 474 -2.71 15.72 20.63
CA LYS A 474 -2.16 15.83 21.98
C LYS A 474 -1.97 14.45 22.61
N VAL A 475 -2.97 13.56 22.54
CA VAL A 475 -2.86 12.20 23.10
C VAL A 475 -1.73 11.41 22.46
N VAL A 476 -1.63 11.43 21.13
CA VAL A 476 -0.55 10.74 20.40
C VAL A 476 0.81 11.26 20.83
N ARG A 477 0.99 12.60 20.86
CA ARG A 477 2.25 13.20 21.32
C ARG A 477 2.62 12.78 22.75
N MET A 478 1.66 12.84 23.68
CA MET A 478 1.90 12.43 25.08
C MET A 478 2.22 10.93 25.20
N ASN A 479 1.60 10.10 24.36
CA ASN A 479 1.91 8.68 24.30
C ASN A 479 3.34 8.43 23.77
N ASN A 480 3.76 9.14 22.72
CA ASN A 480 5.12 9.01 22.19
C ASN A 480 6.15 9.49 23.21
N GLU A 481 5.94 10.65 23.84
CA GLU A 481 6.85 11.18 24.87
C GLU A 481 7.01 10.23 26.06
N ARG A 482 5.94 9.56 26.52
CA ARG A 482 6.07 8.60 27.62
C ARG A 482 6.69 7.28 27.17
N ALA A 483 6.40 6.85 25.95
CA ALA A 483 6.99 5.64 25.37
C ALA A 483 8.50 5.78 25.28
N GLU A 484 8.98 6.92 24.77
CA GLU A 484 10.40 7.26 24.72
C GLU A 484 11.04 7.22 26.10
N ARG A 485 10.48 7.93 27.09
CA ARG A 485 11.02 7.92 28.47
C ARG A 485 11.09 6.53 29.08
N TYR A 486 10.06 5.71 28.83
CA TYR A 486 10.02 4.35 29.36
C TYR A 486 11.06 3.47 28.68
N VAL A 487 11.15 3.51 27.35
CA VAL A 487 12.10 2.70 26.58
C VAL A 487 13.54 3.12 26.86
N ASP A 488 13.85 4.42 26.94
CA ASP A 488 15.18 4.93 27.30
C ASP A 488 15.67 4.40 28.66
N ALA A 489 14.75 4.14 29.59
CA ALA A 489 15.07 3.61 30.91
C ALA A 489 15.29 2.08 30.92
N LYS A 490 14.86 1.36 29.89
CA LYS A 490 14.85 -0.12 29.85
C LYS A 490 15.72 -0.71 28.74
N VAL A 491 15.92 0.02 27.64
CA VAL A 491 16.73 -0.38 26.49
C VAL A 491 17.96 0.53 26.45
N PRO A 492 19.17 0.02 26.78
CA PRO A 492 20.36 0.83 26.76
C PRO A 492 20.66 1.29 25.33
N VAL A 493 20.90 2.59 25.17
CA VAL A 493 21.39 3.20 23.93
C VAL A 493 22.94 3.16 23.97
N PRO A 494 23.62 2.90 22.84
CA PRO A 494 25.07 2.89 22.73
C PRO A 494 25.78 4.16 23.20
#